data_AF-A0A167KCD0-F1
#
_entry.id   AF-A0A167KCD0-F1
#
_cell.length_a   1.000
_cell.length_b   1.000
_cell.length_c   1.000
_cell.angle_alpha   90.00
_cell.angle_beta   90.00
_cell.angle_gamma   90.00
#
_symmetry.space_group_name_H-M   'P 1'
#
loop_
_entity.id
_entity.type
_entity.pdbx_description
1 polymer ?
#
loop_
_entity_poly.entity_id
_entity_poly.type
_entity_poly.pdbx_seq_one_letter_code
_entity_poly.pdbx_strand_id
1 'polypeptide(L)'
;MPGPKEAKTSEINHYLYPLVMEHNQLYGGVVMPTIQCSSGALVRAALLLVACNIPAAHKTCGFISHSSTCACNKCNQQFPRLPDSNAVDYSGFVFSEWVSRTDAENRCDAKLWRMASSDAQRKRLERENGVRWSELHDLVYFNLMECTVINPMHNLYLGTAKRIIEKWRSSGLITDAHLAKMQLDADKLVLPEDYMPLETKIGRGFPFMKADK
;
A
#
# COMPACT_ATOMS: atom_id res chain seq x y z
N MET A 1 5.89 -13.99 -1.94
CA MET A 1 4.44 -14.30 -1.97
C MET A 1 4.12 -14.98 -3.29
N PRO A 2 3.25 -15.99 -3.33
CA PRO A 2 3.00 -16.71 -4.57
C PRO A 2 2.50 -15.71 -5.63
N GLY A 3 3.17 -15.71 -6.79
CA GLY A 3 2.60 -15.15 -8.00
C GLY A 3 1.53 -16.09 -8.56
N PRO A 4 1.23 -15.99 -9.85
CA PRO A 4 0.12 -15.24 -10.47
C PRO A 4 -1.26 -15.27 -9.79
N LYS A 5 -1.47 -16.02 -8.68
CA LYS A 5 -2.69 -15.94 -7.86
C LYS A 5 -2.35 -15.35 -6.50
N GLU A 6 -2.90 -14.17 -6.24
CA GLU A 6 -2.76 -13.49 -4.97
C GLU A 6 -3.29 -14.37 -3.83
N ALA A 7 -2.49 -14.55 -2.77
CA ALA A 7 -2.90 -15.34 -1.60
C ALA A 7 -4.18 -14.76 -0.98
N LYS A 8 -5.04 -15.62 -0.43
CA LYS A 8 -6.20 -15.11 0.32
C LYS A 8 -5.70 -14.33 1.54
N THR A 9 -6.46 -13.31 1.95
CA THR A 9 -6.02 -12.37 3.00
C THR A 9 -5.68 -13.03 4.33
N SER A 10 -6.24 -14.20 4.66
CA SER A 10 -5.87 -14.95 5.87
C SER A 10 -4.64 -15.85 5.67
N GLU A 11 -4.37 -16.31 4.45
CA GLU A 11 -3.25 -17.20 4.13
C GLU A 11 -1.90 -16.47 4.17
N ILE A 12 -1.89 -15.15 3.98
CA ILE A 12 -0.69 -14.32 4.05
C ILE A 12 0.04 -14.47 5.39
N ASN A 13 -0.72 -14.66 6.47
CA ASN A 13 -0.17 -14.83 7.82
C ASN A 13 0.64 -16.11 7.95
N HIS A 14 0.32 -17.18 7.21
CA HIS A 14 1.14 -18.40 7.21
C HIS A 14 2.54 -18.15 6.65
N TYR A 15 2.69 -17.20 5.72
CA TYR A 15 3.99 -16.81 5.18
C TYR A 15 4.72 -15.81 6.07
N LEU A 16 3.97 -14.90 6.71
CA LEU A 16 4.55 -13.87 7.58
C LEU A 16 4.98 -14.44 8.94
N TYR A 17 4.31 -15.47 9.45
CA TYR A 17 4.59 -16.05 10.76
C TYR A 17 6.06 -16.43 10.99
N PRO A 18 6.71 -17.26 10.13
CA PRO A 18 8.12 -17.60 10.33
C PRO A 18 9.03 -16.37 10.24
N LEU A 19 8.74 -15.43 9.33
CA LEU A 19 9.50 -14.19 9.20
C LEU A 19 9.42 -13.33 10.47
N VAL A 20 8.23 -13.16 11.03
CA VAL A 20 8.01 -12.38 12.25
C VAL A 20 8.68 -13.04 13.46
N MET A 21 8.60 -14.37 13.56
CA MET A 21 9.29 -15.14 14.58
C MET A 21 10.81 -14.90 14.56
N GLU A 22 11.44 -15.01 13.39
CA GLU A 22 12.87 -14.76 13.20
C GLU A 22 13.22 -13.28 13.48
N HIS A 23 12.41 -12.34 13.03
CA HIS A 23 12.64 -10.91 13.27
C HIS A 23 12.55 -10.55 14.76
N ASN A 24 11.65 -11.17 15.53
CA ASN A 24 11.59 -10.95 16.98
C ASN A 24 12.83 -11.50 17.69
N GLN A 25 13.37 -12.64 17.24
CA GLN A 25 14.65 -13.17 17.76
C GLN A 25 15.82 -12.23 17.41
N LEU A 26 15.90 -11.81 16.15
CA LEU A 26 16.94 -10.91 15.67
C LEU A 26 16.86 -9.54 16.35
N TYR A 27 15.67 -9.04 16.69
CA TYR A 27 15.53 -7.77 17.39
C TYR A 27 16.12 -7.83 18.80
N GLY A 28 15.93 -8.95 19.52
CA GLY A 28 16.61 -9.21 20.80
C GLY A 28 18.13 -9.36 20.65
N GLY A 29 18.55 -9.89 19.51
CA GLY A 29 19.94 -10.08 19.12
C GLY A 29 20.36 -11.54 19.22
N VAL A 30 21.06 -12.02 18.20
CA VAL A 30 21.53 -13.40 18.09
C VAL A 30 23.04 -13.38 17.88
N VAL A 31 23.77 -14.19 18.65
CA VAL A 31 25.21 -14.39 18.42
C VAL A 31 25.36 -15.41 17.30
N MET A 32 25.94 -15.00 16.18
CA MET A 32 26.20 -15.90 15.05
C MET A 32 27.56 -15.66 14.42
N PRO A 33 28.27 -16.70 13.94
CA PRO A 33 29.52 -16.54 13.21
C PRO A 33 29.33 -15.68 11.97
N THR A 34 30.28 -14.78 11.73
CA THR A 34 30.35 -14.00 10.50
C THR A 34 31.71 -14.21 9.83
N ILE A 35 31.85 -13.82 8.56
CA ILE A 35 33.12 -13.89 7.84
C ILE A 35 34.23 -13.13 8.58
N GLN A 36 33.88 -12.01 9.24
CA GLN A 36 34.81 -11.17 9.98
C GLN A 36 35.01 -11.62 11.45
N CYS A 37 34.10 -12.44 11.99
CA CYS A 37 34.15 -12.90 13.37
C CYS A 37 33.66 -14.35 13.48
N SER A 38 34.57 -15.31 13.32
CA SER A 38 34.27 -16.75 13.40
C SER A 38 33.83 -17.20 14.79
N SER A 39 34.25 -16.50 15.85
CA SER A 39 33.80 -16.72 17.22
C SER A 39 32.36 -16.25 17.50
N GLY A 40 31.73 -15.58 16.53
CA GLY A 40 30.38 -15.05 16.66
C GLY A 40 30.36 -13.54 16.89
N ALA A 41 29.43 -12.85 16.22
CA ALA A 41 29.09 -11.46 16.47
C ALA A 41 27.63 -11.37 16.93
N LEU A 42 27.33 -10.42 17.81
CA LEU A 42 25.94 -10.09 18.14
C LEU A 42 25.31 -9.36 16.95
N VAL A 43 24.38 -10.04 16.28
CA VAL A 43 23.65 -9.51 15.13
C VAL A 43 22.25 -9.13 15.57
N ARG A 44 21.82 -7.94 15.16
CA ARG A 44 20.43 -7.47 15.30
C ARG A 44 19.86 -7.09 13.95
N ALA A 45 18.57 -7.37 13.78
CA ALA A 45 17.83 -6.94 12.61
C ALA A 45 16.45 -6.43 13.01
N ALA A 46 15.94 -5.49 12.23
CA ALA A 46 14.60 -4.95 12.40
C ALA A 46 13.97 -4.71 11.02
N LEU A 47 12.69 -5.01 10.90
CA LEU A 47 11.90 -4.60 9.73
C LEU A 47 11.67 -3.09 9.82
N LEU A 48 12.06 -2.34 8.78
CA LEU A 48 11.89 -0.88 8.77
C LEU A 48 10.55 -0.44 8.19
N LEU A 49 10.23 -0.88 6.96
CA LEU A 49 9.07 -0.40 6.21
C LEU A 49 8.44 -1.52 5.38
N VAL A 50 7.12 -1.42 5.16
CA VAL A 50 6.40 -2.14 4.11
C VAL A 50 6.16 -1.17 2.96
N ALA A 51 6.92 -1.33 1.88
CA ALA A 51 6.88 -0.45 0.69
C ALA A 51 6.40 -1.23 -0.55
N CYS A 52 5.08 -1.25 -0.77
CA CYS A 52 4.46 -1.90 -1.91
C CYS A 52 3.24 -1.11 -2.40
N ASN A 53 2.58 -1.57 -3.46
CA ASN A 53 1.33 -0.94 -3.89
C ASN A 53 0.26 -1.05 -2.78
N ILE A 54 -0.75 -0.16 -2.81
CA ILE A 54 -1.75 -0.06 -1.72
C ILE A 54 -2.45 -1.41 -1.44
N PRO A 55 -2.90 -2.18 -2.46
CA PRO A 55 -3.54 -3.47 -2.21
C PRO A 55 -2.64 -4.47 -1.46
N ALA A 56 -1.38 -4.61 -1.88
CA ALA A 56 -0.43 -5.52 -1.22
C ALA A 56 -0.05 -5.01 0.18
N ALA A 57 0.12 -3.70 0.35
CA ALA A 57 0.45 -3.08 1.63
C ALA A 57 -0.67 -3.34 2.64
N HIS A 58 -1.92 -3.14 2.23
CA HIS A 58 -3.07 -3.36 3.10
C HIS A 58 -3.21 -4.83 3.49
N LYS A 59 -3.06 -5.75 2.54
CA LYS A 59 -3.09 -7.19 2.83
C LYS A 59 -1.99 -7.61 3.79
N THR A 60 -0.76 -7.16 3.54
CA THR A 60 0.43 -7.49 4.35
C THR A 60 0.30 -6.94 5.77
N CYS A 61 -0.19 -5.71 5.91
CA CYS A 61 -0.28 -5.00 7.18
C CYS A 61 -1.62 -5.20 7.90
N GLY A 62 -2.55 -5.96 7.33
CA GLY A 62 -3.86 -6.23 7.92
C GLY A 62 -4.89 -5.11 7.74
N PHE A 63 -4.63 -4.08 6.93
CA PHE A 63 -5.64 -3.08 6.59
C PHE A 63 -6.66 -3.62 5.58
N ILE A 64 -7.86 -3.05 5.59
CA ILE A 64 -8.92 -3.45 4.65
C ILE A 64 -8.74 -2.80 3.27
N SER A 65 -9.50 -3.27 2.28
CA SER A 65 -9.37 -2.82 0.89
C SER A 65 -9.44 -1.31 0.73
N HIS A 66 -8.68 -0.77 -0.23
CA HIS A 66 -8.77 0.62 -0.69
C HIS A 66 -10.12 0.99 -1.33
N SER A 67 -11.07 0.05 -1.42
CA SER A 67 -12.45 0.24 -1.91
C SER A 67 -13.51 0.10 -0.80
N SER A 68 -13.06 0.06 0.45
CA SER A 68 -13.91 0.01 1.64
C SER A 68 -14.22 1.41 2.17
N THR A 69 -15.17 1.51 3.10
CA THR A 69 -15.45 2.78 3.78
C THR A 69 -14.33 3.18 4.74
N CYS A 70 -13.46 2.26 5.19
CA CYS A 70 -12.27 2.58 5.99
C CYS A 70 -10.98 2.45 5.16
N ALA A 71 -10.97 3.04 3.96
CA ALA A 71 -9.88 2.85 3.00
C ALA A 71 -8.53 3.43 3.42
N CYS A 72 -8.48 4.37 4.37
CA CYS A 72 -7.20 4.96 4.77
C CYS A 72 -6.56 4.13 5.89
N ASN A 73 -5.29 3.77 5.70
CA ASN A 73 -4.47 3.11 6.70
C ASN A 73 -3.72 4.09 7.61
N LYS A 74 -4.13 5.36 7.67
CA LYS A 74 -3.55 6.43 8.51
C LYS A 74 -4.59 7.12 9.39
N CYS A 75 -5.84 7.20 8.94
CA CYS A 75 -6.98 7.75 9.71
C CYS A 75 -7.96 6.68 10.18
N ASN A 76 -8.86 7.09 11.07
CA ASN A 76 -10.12 6.41 11.36
C ASN A 76 -11.34 6.97 10.58
N GLN A 77 -11.10 7.72 9.50
CA GLN A 77 -12.16 8.31 8.68
C GLN A 77 -12.99 7.23 7.97
N GLN A 78 -14.31 7.37 8.05
CA GLN A 78 -15.25 6.59 7.26
C GLN A 78 -15.65 7.39 6.01
N PHE A 79 -15.33 6.84 4.85
CA PHE A 79 -15.66 7.39 3.55
C PHE A 79 -17.00 6.78 3.08
N PRO A 80 -18.05 7.61 2.87
CA PRO A 80 -19.34 7.11 2.43
C PRO A 80 -19.25 6.56 1.01
N ARG A 81 -20.27 5.80 0.59
CA ARG A 81 -20.42 5.44 -0.82
C ARG A 81 -21.19 6.53 -1.56
N LEU A 82 -20.88 6.70 -2.84
CA LEU A 82 -21.65 7.56 -3.72
C LEU A 82 -23.09 7.03 -3.88
N PRO A 83 -24.10 7.91 -4.02
CA PRO A 83 -25.46 7.49 -4.36
C PRO A 83 -25.46 6.62 -5.62
N ASP A 84 -26.28 5.56 -5.61
CA ASP A 84 -26.48 4.64 -6.74
C ASP A 84 -25.20 3.96 -7.28
N SER A 85 -24.13 3.91 -6.48
CA SER A 85 -22.85 3.32 -6.86
C SER A 85 -22.19 2.58 -5.70
N ASN A 86 -21.40 1.55 -6.04
CA ASN A 86 -20.51 0.91 -5.07
C ASN A 86 -19.19 1.68 -4.88
N ALA A 87 -18.96 2.78 -5.61
CA ALA A 87 -17.76 3.60 -5.46
C ALA A 87 -17.77 4.32 -4.11
N VAL A 88 -16.58 4.39 -3.50
CA VAL A 88 -16.36 5.15 -2.27
C VAL A 88 -16.09 6.61 -2.64
N ASP A 89 -16.72 7.51 -1.90
CA ASP A 89 -16.51 8.95 -2.02
C ASP A 89 -15.33 9.39 -1.15
N TYR A 90 -14.22 9.72 -1.81
CA TYR A 90 -13.01 10.25 -1.18
C TYR A 90 -12.98 11.79 -1.12
N SER A 91 -14.08 12.46 -1.45
CA SER A 91 -14.20 13.92 -1.34
C SER A 91 -14.47 14.36 0.09
N GLY A 92 -14.61 15.68 0.30
CA GLY A 92 -14.97 16.24 1.62
C GLY A 92 -13.86 16.11 2.68
N PHE A 93 -12.60 15.90 2.27
CA PHE A 93 -11.50 15.78 3.21
C PHE A 93 -11.15 17.13 3.84
N VAL A 94 -11.49 17.27 5.13
CA VAL A 94 -11.13 18.43 5.95
C VAL A 94 -9.99 18.02 6.88
N PHE A 95 -8.77 18.47 6.59
CA PHE A 95 -7.56 18.04 7.31
C PHE A 95 -7.64 18.30 8.82
N SER A 96 -8.31 19.37 9.26
CA SER A 96 -8.48 19.69 10.68
C SER A 96 -9.41 18.73 11.44
N GLU A 97 -10.27 18.00 10.73
CA GLU A 97 -11.18 17.00 11.31
C GLU A 97 -10.54 15.59 11.33
N TRP A 98 -9.30 15.47 10.86
CA TRP A 98 -8.63 14.19 10.75
C TRP A 98 -8.25 13.63 12.11
N VAL A 99 -8.93 12.55 12.51
CA VAL A 99 -8.51 11.68 13.60
C VAL A 99 -7.51 10.63 13.10
N SER A 100 -6.26 10.76 13.52
CA SER A 100 -5.20 9.78 13.24
C SER A 100 -5.47 8.47 13.95
N ARG A 101 -5.18 7.35 13.29
CA ARG A 101 -5.26 6.03 13.91
C ARG A 101 -3.98 5.75 14.69
N THR A 102 -4.11 5.36 15.96
CA THR A 102 -2.97 5.04 16.81
C THR A 102 -2.56 3.56 16.69
N ASP A 103 -1.29 3.26 16.96
CA ASP A 103 -0.79 1.88 17.00
C ASP A 103 -1.49 1.04 18.07
N ALA A 104 -1.74 1.63 19.25
CA ALA A 104 -2.40 0.94 20.35
C ALA A 104 -3.84 0.52 20.01
N GLU A 105 -4.65 1.43 19.45
CA GLU A 105 -6.01 1.14 19.00
C GLU A 105 -5.99 0.09 17.87
N ASN A 106 -5.11 0.28 16.88
CA ASN A 106 -4.99 -0.63 15.75
C ASN A 106 -4.67 -2.06 16.19
N ARG A 107 -3.72 -2.23 17.12
CA ARG A 107 -3.39 -3.54 17.71
C ARG A 107 -4.53 -4.12 18.53
N CYS A 108 -5.27 -3.29 19.27
CA CYS A 108 -6.44 -3.73 20.02
C CYS A 108 -7.49 -4.31 19.07
N ASP A 109 -7.84 -3.56 18.02
CA ASP A 109 -8.85 -3.95 17.03
C ASP A 109 -8.43 -5.20 16.24
N ALA A 110 -7.16 -5.29 15.86
CA ALA A 110 -6.61 -6.47 15.18
C ALA A 110 -6.69 -7.72 16.08
N LYS A 111 -6.42 -7.59 17.38
CA LYS A 111 -6.56 -8.70 18.36
C LYS A 111 -8.02 -9.11 18.52
N LEU A 112 -8.95 -8.16 18.62
CA LEU A 112 -10.39 -8.45 18.63
C LEU A 112 -10.81 -9.22 17.39
N TRP A 113 -10.31 -8.84 16.22
CA TRP A 113 -10.54 -9.58 14.97
C TRP A 113 -9.96 -11.00 15.01
N ARG A 114 -8.74 -11.17 15.54
CA ARG A 114 -8.08 -12.49 15.69
C ARG A 114 -8.91 -13.43 16.58
N MET A 115 -9.41 -12.90 17.69
CA MET A 115 -10.18 -13.62 18.71
C MET A 115 -11.64 -13.87 18.33
N ALA A 116 -12.15 -13.20 17.28
CA ALA A 116 -13.53 -13.38 16.84
C ALA A 116 -13.80 -14.85 16.44
N SER A 117 -14.94 -15.37 16.92
CA SER A 117 -15.29 -16.80 16.80
C SER A 117 -15.99 -17.15 15.49
N SER A 118 -16.36 -16.16 14.69
CA SER A 118 -17.05 -16.35 13.41
C SER A 118 -16.60 -15.39 12.33
N ASP A 119 -16.69 -15.83 11.07
CA ASP A 119 -16.41 -14.97 9.91
C ASP A 119 -17.38 -13.79 9.80
N ALA A 120 -18.61 -13.95 10.29
CA ALA A 120 -19.59 -12.87 10.36
C ALA A 120 -19.12 -11.76 11.31
N GLN A 121 -18.62 -12.13 12.49
CA GLN A 121 -18.06 -11.19 13.45
C GLN A 121 -16.79 -10.51 12.91
N ARG A 122 -15.89 -11.28 12.26
CA ARG A 122 -14.69 -10.73 11.59
C ARG A 122 -15.06 -9.69 10.54
N LYS A 123 -16.00 -10.00 9.65
CA LYS A 123 -16.50 -9.05 8.63
C LYS A 123 -17.13 -7.81 9.23
N ARG A 124 -17.78 -7.92 10.40
CA ARG A 124 -18.32 -6.76 11.12
C ARG A 124 -17.20 -5.87 11.63
N LEU A 125 -16.25 -6.43 12.37
CA LEU A 125 -15.08 -5.72 12.90
C LEU A 125 -14.24 -5.06 11.80
N GLU A 126 -14.09 -5.72 10.65
CA GLU A 126 -13.42 -5.13 9.49
C GLU A 126 -14.09 -3.85 9.02
N ARG A 127 -15.43 -3.81 8.94
CA ARG A 127 -16.16 -2.61 8.50
C ARG A 127 -16.15 -1.50 9.54
N GLU A 128 -16.12 -1.86 10.82
CA GLU A 128 -16.13 -0.90 11.93
C GLU A 128 -14.75 -0.28 12.12
N ASN A 129 -13.70 -1.11 12.14
CA ASN A 129 -12.37 -0.71 12.60
C ASN A 129 -11.34 -0.60 11.47
N GLY A 130 -11.64 -1.12 10.28
CA GLY A 130 -10.75 -1.01 9.13
C GLY A 130 -9.49 -1.87 9.19
N VAL A 131 -9.45 -2.88 10.06
CA VAL A 131 -8.26 -3.72 10.29
C VAL A 131 -8.61 -5.19 10.54
N ARG A 132 -7.66 -6.06 10.21
CA ARG A 132 -7.59 -7.50 10.46
C ARG A 132 -6.27 -7.82 11.15
N TRP A 133 -6.18 -9.01 11.73
CA TRP A 133 -4.90 -9.51 12.21
C TRP A 133 -3.91 -9.75 11.07
N SER A 134 -2.72 -9.17 11.21
CA SER A 134 -1.51 -9.54 10.47
C SER A 134 -0.45 -9.97 11.46
N GLU A 135 0.36 -10.97 11.12
CA GLU A 135 1.50 -11.37 11.96
C GLU A 135 2.46 -10.20 12.24
N LEU A 136 2.52 -9.17 11.38
CA LEU A 136 3.32 -7.97 11.66
C LEU A 136 2.88 -7.23 12.93
N HIS A 137 1.66 -7.44 13.42
CA HIS A 137 1.22 -6.92 14.72
C HIS A 137 1.96 -7.58 15.89
N ASP A 138 2.63 -8.72 15.72
CA ASP A 138 3.45 -9.34 16.78
C ASP A 138 4.89 -8.77 16.84
N LEU A 139 5.28 -7.89 15.91
CA LEU A 139 6.53 -7.14 16.01
C LEU A 139 6.35 -5.96 16.96
N VAL A 140 6.95 -6.04 18.14
CA VAL A 140 6.78 -5.04 19.22
C VAL A 140 7.32 -3.65 18.88
N TYR A 141 8.30 -3.57 17.99
CA TYR A 141 8.95 -2.33 17.56
C TYR A 141 8.31 -1.72 16.30
N PHE A 142 7.38 -2.43 15.67
CA PHE A 142 6.90 -2.09 14.34
C PHE A 142 5.54 -1.40 14.39
N ASN A 143 5.52 -0.09 14.20
CA ASN A 143 4.27 0.67 14.12
C ASN A 143 3.70 0.55 12.70
N LEU A 144 2.63 -0.23 12.52
CA LEU A 144 2.04 -0.47 11.19
C LEU A 144 1.52 0.81 10.53
N MET A 145 1.12 1.79 11.33
CA MET A 145 0.62 3.07 10.85
C MET A 145 1.74 3.91 10.27
N GLU A 146 2.95 3.87 10.83
CA GLU A 146 4.09 4.65 10.34
C GLU A 146 4.87 3.88 9.28
N CYS A 147 5.10 2.58 9.51
CA CYS A 147 5.95 1.74 8.69
C CYS A 147 5.27 1.23 7.41
N THR A 148 3.94 1.33 7.29
CA THR A 148 3.26 1.08 6.00
C THR A 148 3.32 2.33 5.14
N VAL A 149 4.31 2.39 4.25
CA VAL A 149 4.57 3.59 3.44
C VAL A 149 3.85 3.53 2.11
N ILE A 150 3.49 4.72 1.62
CA ILE A 150 2.94 4.88 0.28
C ILE A 150 4.08 4.70 -0.71
N ASN A 151 3.99 3.69 -1.58
CA ASN A 151 4.97 3.54 -2.65
C ASN A 151 4.80 4.67 -3.68
N PRO A 152 5.79 5.58 -3.82
CA PRO A 152 5.67 6.74 -4.70
C PRO A 152 5.53 6.32 -6.16
N MET A 153 6.13 5.21 -6.59
CA MET A 153 6.06 4.77 -7.99
C MET A 153 4.63 4.45 -8.43
N HIS A 154 3.95 3.61 -7.65
CA HIS A 154 2.60 3.18 -7.99
C HIS A 154 1.56 4.24 -7.65
N ASN A 155 1.72 4.99 -6.56
CA ASN A 155 0.72 5.97 -6.17
C ASN A 155 0.87 7.28 -6.95
N LEU A 156 2.07 7.88 -6.99
CA LEU A 156 2.27 9.20 -7.61
C LEU A 156 2.25 9.11 -9.14
N TYR A 157 3.12 8.28 -9.72
CA TYR A 157 3.29 8.24 -11.17
C TYR A 157 2.18 7.44 -11.88
N LEU A 158 1.80 6.27 -11.35
CA LEU A 158 0.77 5.43 -11.99
C LEU A 158 -0.66 5.76 -11.54
N GLY A 159 -0.84 6.27 -10.32
CA GLY A 159 -2.13 6.64 -9.76
C GLY A 159 -2.49 8.11 -10.01
N THR A 160 -1.87 9.03 -9.29
CA THR A 160 -2.19 10.46 -9.28
C THR A 160 -2.01 11.10 -10.65
N ALA A 161 -0.83 10.94 -11.28
CA ALA A 161 -0.57 11.56 -12.58
C ALA A 161 -1.58 11.10 -13.64
N LYS A 162 -1.90 9.79 -13.66
CA LYS A 162 -2.95 9.26 -14.53
C LYS A 162 -4.30 9.91 -14.29
N ARG A 163 -4.76 9.96 -13.04
CA ARG A 163 -6.06 10.56 -12.67
C ARG A 163 -6.15 12.03 -13.06
N ILE A 164 -5.06 12.78 -12.89
CA ILE A 164 -4.97 14.17 -13.31
C ILE A 164 -5.13 14.29 -14.82
N ILE A 165 -4.41 13.47 -15.61
CA ILE A 165 -4.53 13.46 -17.07
C ILE A 165 -5.95 13.08 -17.52
N GLU A 166 -6.57 12.06 -16.92
CA GLU A 166 -7.97 11.69 -17.19
C GLU A 166 -8.93 12.85 -16.92
N LYS A 167 -8.73 13.59 -15.82
CA LYS A 167 -9.56 14.74 -15.45
C LYS A 167 -9.36 15.90 -16.40
N TRP A 168 -8.12 16.24 -16.75
CA TRP A 168 -7.81 17.31 -17.70
C TRP A 168 -8.31 17.02 -19.11
N ARG A 169 -8.31 15.75 -19.54
CA ARG A 169 -8.93 15.36 -20.82
C ARG A 169 -10.45 15.49 -20.76
N SER A 170 -11.09 14.99 -19.71
CA SER A 170 -12.55 15.09 -19.57
C SER A 170 -13.05 16.52 -19.39
N SER A 171 -12.22 17.44 -18.85
CA SER A 171 -12.52 18.87 -18.77
C SER A 171 -12.11 19.66 -20.02
N GLY A 172 -11.54 19.03 -21.04
CA GLY A 172 -11.07 19.69 -22.27
C GLY A 172 -9.80 20.54 -22.14
N LEU A 173 -9.11 20.49 -20.98
CA LEU A 173 -7.82 21.18 -20.78
C LEU A 173 -6.70 20.56 -21.63
N ILE A 174 -6.73 19.24 -21.81
CA ILE A 174 -5.83 18.51 -22.72
C ILE A 174 -6.66 17.86 -23.82
N THR A 175 -6.37 18.25 -25.06
CA THR A 175 -6.99 17.70 -26.26
C THR A 175 -6.04 16.75 -26.97
N ASP A 176 -6.54 16.00 -27.96
CA ASP A 176 -5.70 15.13 -28.78
C ASP A 176 -4.66 15.92 -29.59
N ALA A 177 -4.97 17.17 -29.96
CA ALA A 177 -4.01 18.07 -30.58
C ALA A 177 -2.86 18.43 -29.64
N HIS A 178 -3.14 18.67 -28.35
CA HIS A 178 -2.10 18.88 -27.34
C HIS A 178 -1.22 17.64 -27.19
N LEU A 179 -1.81 16.44 -27.11
CA LEU A 179 -1.06 15.18 -27.01
C LEU A 179 -0.19 14.91 -28.24
N ALA A 180 -0.68 15.22 -29.44
CA ALA A 180 0.09 15.11 -30.68
C ALA A 180 1.30 16.06 -30.65
N LYS A 181 1.13 17.28 -30.15
CA LYS A 181 2.24 18.23 -30.00
C LYS A 181 3.26 17.78 -28.95
N MET A 182 2.80 17.28 -27.80
CA MET A 182 3.67 16.69 -26.78
C MET A 182 4.46 15.50 -27.33
N GLN A 183 3.87 14.67 -28.19
CA GLN A 183 4.59 13.58 -28.85
C GLN A 183 5.72 14.11 -29.74
N LEU A 184 5.45 15.13 -30.56
CA LEU A 184 6.47 15.72 -31.43
C LEU A 184 7.62 16.34 -30.64
N ASP A 185 7.35 16.89 -29.46
CA ASP A 185 8.40 17.43 -28.59
C ASP A 185 9.18 16.31 -27.87
N ALA A 186 8.50 15.23 -27.47
CA ALA A 186 9.13 14.03 -26.93
C ALA A 186 10.05 13.34 -27.95
N ASP A 187 9.65 13.29 -29.23
CA ASP A 187 10.44 12.69 -30.30
C ASP A 187 11.75 13.47 -30.59
N LYS A 188 11.86 14.74 -30.14
CA LYS A 188 13.08 15.56 -30.28
C LYS A 188 14.05 15.39 -29.11
N LEU A 189 13.64 14.76 -28.02
CA LEU A 189 14.49 14.58 -26.84
C LEU A 189 15.59 13.56 -27.14
N VAL A 190 16.84 14.00 -27.00
CA VAL A 190 18.01 13.11 -26.99
C VAL A 190 18.20 12.63 -25.56
N LEU A 191 17.96 11.34 -25.33
CA LEU A 191 18.14 10.72 -24.03
C LEU A 191 19.62 10.30 -23.85
N PRO A 192 20.21 10.47 -22.66
CA PRO A 192 21.50 9.87 -22.33
C PRO A 192 21.43 8.33 -22.42
N GLU A 193 22.59 7.69 -22.58
CA GLU A 193 22.70 6.23 -22.79
C GLU A 193 22.03 5.39 -21.69
N ASP A 194 21.98 5.91 -20.46
CA ASP A 194 21.37 5.24 -19.31
C ASP A 194 19.83 5.30 -19.28
N TYR A 195 19.20 6.02 -20.21
CA TYR A 195 17.75 6.22 -20.24
C TYR A 195 17.10 5.54 -21.45
N MET A 196 16.06 4.76 -21.16
CA MET A 196 15.26 4.11 -22.20
C MET A 196 14.26 5.09 -22.82
N PRO A 197 14.14 5.14 -24.17
CA PRO A 197 13.05 5.83 -24.84
C PRO A 197 11.69 5.29 -24.39
N LEU A 198 10.69 6.18 -24.36
CA LEU A 198 9.30 5.77 -24.13
C LEU A 198 8.83 4.83 -25.25
N GLU A 199 8.61 3.56 -24.93
CA GLU A 199 8.15 2.54 -25.89
C GLU A 199 6.73 2.80 -26.43
N THR A 200 5.95 3.60 -25.70
CA THR A 200 4.55 3.91 -26.05
C THR A 200 4.33 5.40 -26.25
N LYS A 201 3.63 5.72 -27.35
CA LYS A 201 3.38 7.09 -27.78
C LYS A 201 2.43 7.83 -26.82
N ILE A 202 2.87 8.97 -26.30
CA ILE A 202 2.09 10.00 -25.60
C ILE A 202 0.83 10.36 -26.39
N GLY A 203 0.94 10.47 -27.71
CA GLY A 203 -0.18 10.77 -28.62
C GLY A 203 -1.36 9.80 -28.53
N ARG A 204 -1.19 8.61 -27.92
CA ARG A 204 -2.27 7.65 -27.66
C ARG A 204 -3.00 7.88 -26.33
N GLY A 205 -2.70 8.97 -25.61
CA GLY A 205 -3.37 9.32 -24.36
C GLY A 205 -2.92 8.47 -23.17
N PHE A 206 -1.62 8.17 -23.07
CA PHE A 206 -1.00 7.45 -21.94
C PHE A 206 -1.63 6.08 -21.59
N PRO A 207 -1.89 5.18 -22.56
CA PRO A 207 -2.56 3.89 -22.29
C PRO A 207 -1.74 2.94 -21.39
N PHE A 208 -0.45 3.24 -21.21
CA PHE A 208 0.52 2.47 -20.44
C PHE A 208 0.57 2.84 -18.95
N MET A 209 -0.03 3.97 -18.53
CA MET A 209 -0.20 4.28 -17.11
C MET A 209 -1.25 3.34 -16.54
N LYS A 210 -0.84 2.12 -16.17
CA LYS A 210 -1.67 1.14 -15.49
C LYS A 210 -1.18 1.08 -14.04
N ALA A 211 -1.96 1.66 -13.13
CA ALA A 211 -1.90 1.25 -11.73
C ALA A 211 -2.55 -0.13 -11.61
N ASP A 212 -1.99 -1.00 -10.77
CA ASP A 212 -2.66 -2.22 -10.35
C ASP A 212 -4.03 -1.83 -9.78
N LYS A 213 -5.10 -2.37 -10.38
CA LYS A 213 -6.48 -2.11 -9.95
C LYS A 213 -6.81 -2.90 -8.69
#